data_AF-F9YT96-F1
#
_entry.id   AF-F9YT96-F1
#
_cell.length_a   1.000
_cell.length_b   1.000
_cell.length_c   1.000
_cell.angle_alpha   90.00
_cell.angle_beta   90.00
_cell.angle_gamma   90.00
#
_symmetry.space_group_name_H-M   'P 1'
#
loop_
_entity.id
_entity.type
_entity.pdbx_description
1 polymer ?
#
loop_
_entity_poly.entity_id
_entity_poly.type
_entity_poly.pdbx_seq_one_letter_code
_entity_poly.pdbx_strand_id
1 'polypeptide(L)' 'MLNDLAKDLGAKQGGVYPHITGEIKIVSEFKYCDSCTGVIQQFNKMFPNIKLILVDGIK' A
#
# COMPACT_ATOMS: atom_id res chain seq x y z
N MET A 1 5.88 -6.97 0.08
CA MET A 1 4.84 -6.59 1.06
C MET A 1 3.57 -6.08 0.39
N LEU A 2 3.50 -4.85 -0.14
CA LEU A 2 2.22 -4.33 -0.72
C LEU A 2 1.73 -5.13 -1.93
N ASN A 3 2.65 -5.61 -2.78
CA ASN A 3 2.31 -6.49 -3.90
C ASN A 3 1.75 -7.84 -3.44
N ASP A 4 2.32 -8.40 -2.36
CA ASP A 4 1.87 -9.67 -1.79
C ASP A 4 0.48 -9.51 -1.16
N LEU A 5 0.27 -8.42 -0.40
CA LEU A 5 -1.03 -8.09 0.15
C LEU A 5 -2.10 -7.90 -0.95
N ALA A 6 -1.76 -7.22 -2.04
CA ALA A 6 -2.67 -7.08 -3.18
C ALA A 6 -3.07 -8.46 -3.75
N LYS A 7 -2.12 -9.39 -3.86
CA LYS A 7 -2.38 -10.76 -4.30
C LYS A 7 -3.28 -11.53 -3.33
N ASP A 8 -3.04 -11.39 -2.02
CA ASP A 8 -3.86 -12.03 -0.97
C ASP A 8 -5.29 -11.49 -0.95
N LEU A 9 -5.48 -10.21 -1.31
CA LEU A 9 -6.79 -9.59 -1.53
C LEU A 9 -7.45 -10.01 -2.86
N GLY A 10 -6.83 -10.91 -3.63
CA GLY A 10 -7.34 -11.39 -4.92
C GLY A 10 -7.20 -10.37 -6.06
N ALA A 11 -6.38 -9.34 -5.90
CA ALA A 11 -6.19 -8.33 -6.91
C ALA A 11 -5.32 -8.84 -8.07
N LYS A 12 -5.67 -8.38 -9.28
CA LYS A 12 -4.98 -8.64 -10.53
C LYS A 12 -4.31 -7.36 -11.00
N GLN A 13 -3.18 -7.50 -11.67
CA GLN A 13 -2.43 -6.37 -12.19
C GLN A 13 -3.30 -5.51 -13.11
N GLY A 14 -3.30 -4.19 -12.89
CA GLY A 14 -4.12 -3.24 -13.65
C GLY A 14 -5.57 -3.13 -13.20
N GLY A 15 -6.03 -3.94 -12.25
CA GLY A 15 -7.37 -3.83 -11.68
C GLY A 15 -7.51 -2.70 -10.66
N VAL A 16 -8.72 -2.15 -10.54
CA VAL A 16 -9.09 -1.16 -9.51
C VAL A 16 -10.24 -1.73 -8.67
N TYR A 17 -10.11 -1.67 -7.35
CA TYR A 17 -10.94 -2.36 -6.37
C TYR A 17 -11.54 -1.36 -5.37
N PRO A 18 -12.49 -0.51 -5.80
CA PRO A 18 -13.06 0.53 -4.93
C PRO A 18 -13.96 -0.05 -3.83
N HIS A 19 -14.47 -1.27 -4.00
CA HIS A 19 -15.31 -1.91 -2.97
C HIS A 19 -14.51 -2.38 -1.76
N ILE A 20 -13.18 -2.52 -1.88
CA ILE A 20 -12.31 -2.90 -0.77
C ILE A 20 -11.98 -1.64 0.02
N THR A 21 -12.29 -1.68 1.31
CA THR A 21 -12.11 -0.55 2.23
C THR A 21 -11.35 -1.02 3.47
N GLY A 22 -10.68 -0.10 4.15
CA GLY A 22 -9.95 -0.40 5.37
C GLY A 22 -8.86 0.62 5.67
N GLU A 23 -8.13 0.39 6.75
CA GLU A 23 -6.96 1.18 7.11
C GLU A 23 -5.75 0.25 7.26
N ILE A 24 -4.63 0.60 6.62
CA ILE A 24 -3.36 -0.11 6.72
C ILE A 24 -2.35 0.87 7.29
N LYS A 25 -1.72 0.51 8.40
CA LYS A 25 -0.63 1.27 9.00
C LYS A 25 0.68 0.52 8.80
N ILE A 26 1.61 1.10 8.05
CA ILE A 26 2.96 0.56 7.88
C ILE A 26 3.91 1.39 8.73
N VAL A 27 4.62 0.69 9.62
CA VAL A 27 5.51 1.26 10.62
C VAL A 27 6.91 0.71 10.35
N SER A 28 7.88 1.60 10.15
CA SER A 28 9.26 1.23 9.82
C SER A 28 10.25 2.05 10.65
N GLU A 29 11.27 1.38 11.18
CA GLU A 29 12.42 2.05 11.82
C GLU A 29 13.29 2.81 10.79
N PHE A 30 13.29 2.33 9.54
CA PHE A 30 14.00 2.95 8.42
C PHE A 30 13.08 3.87 7.63
N LYS A 31 13.62 4.97 7.10
CA LYS A 31 12.92 5.81 6.12
C LYS A 31 12.55 5.00 4.89
N TYR A 32 11.37 5.24 4.34
CA TYR A 32 11.00 4.63 3.08
C TYR A 32 11.95 5.11 1.97
N CYS A 33 12.32 4.18 1.10
CA CYS A 33 13.17 4.48 -0.03
C CYS A 33 12.39 5.28 -1.09
N ASP A 34 13.06 6.17 -1.83
CA ASP A 34 12.37 6.95 -2.88
C ASP A 34 11.73 6.03 -3.93
N SER A 35 12.37 4.90 -4.23
CA SER A 35 11.83 3.86 -5.12
C SER A 35 10.60 3.13 -4.56
N CYS A 36 10.41 3.14 -3.24
CA CYS A 36 9.24 2.57 -2.56
C CYS A 36 7.97 3.38 -2.87
N THR A 37 8.11 4.66 -3.19
CA THR A 37 7.00 5.59 -3.52
C THR A 37 6.18 5.08 -4.71
N GLY A 38 6.82 4.51 -5.73
CA GLY A 38 6.13 4.00 -6.92
C GLY A 38 5.17 2.86 -6.61
N VAL A 39 5.56 1.94 -5.72
CA VAL A 39 4.73 0.80 -5.31
C VAL A 39 3.56 1.27 -4.45
N ILE A 40 3.79 2.21 -3.53
CA ILE A 40 2.74 2.81 -2.69
C ILE A 40 1.69 3.52 -3.56
N GLN A 41 2.12 4.31 -4.55
CA GLN A 41 1.21 4.98 -5.48
C GLN A 41 0.40 4.01 -6.31
N GLN A 42 1.01 2.92 -6.79
CA GLN A 42 0.29 1.87 -7.52
C GLN A 42 -0.76 1.20 -6.62
N PHE A 43 -0.40 0.88 -5.38
CA PHE A 43 -1.33 0.29 -4.42
C PHE A 43 -2.52 1.22 -4.14
N ASN A 44 -2.29 2.52 -3.89
CA ASN A 44 -3.37 3.49 -3.67
C ASN A 44 -4.27 3.67 -4.90
N LYS A 45 -3.73 3.56 -6.12
CA LYS A 45 -4.55 3.57 -7.35
C LYS A 45 -5.41 2.33 -7.48
N MET A 46 -4.86 1.16 -7.13
CA MET A 46 -5.59 -0.11 -7.17
C MET A 46 -6.66 -0.20 -6.07
N PHE A 47 -6.42 0.36 -4.89
CA PHE A 47 -7.32 0.30 -3.75
C PHE A 47 -7.65 1.71 -3.23
N PRO A 48 -8.46 2.49 -3.95
CA PRO A 48 -8.65 3.92 -3.68
C PRO A 48 -9.32 4.23 -2.33
N ASN A 49 -10.02 3.24 -1.75
CA ASN A 49 -10.74 3.38 -0.48
C ASN A 49 -10.02 2.70 0.70
N ILE A 50 -8.77 2.24 0.50
CA ILE A 50 -7.89 1.84 1.60
C ILE A 50 -7.09 3.06 2.05
N LYS A 51 -7.18 3.39 3.33
CA LYS A 51 -6.38 4.45 3.94
C LYS A 51 -5.01 3.89 4.34
N LEU A 52 -3.97 4.30 3.63
CA LEU A 52 -2.60 3.91 3.94
C LEU A 52 -1.91 4.96 4.82
N ILE A 53 -1.53 4.58 6.03
CA ILE A 53 -0.77 5.41 6.96
C ILE A 53 0.67 4.90 6.99
N LEU A 54 1.61 5.77 6.62
CA LEU A 54 3.03 5.48 6.60
C LEU A 54 3.70 6.20 7.77
N VAL A 55 4.33 5.46 8.65
CA VAL A 55 5.15 5.99 9.74
C VAL A 55 6.55 5.41 9.58
N ASP A 56 7.54 6.27 9.35
CA ASP A 56 8.94 5.87 9.18
C ASP A 56 9.91 6.68 10.04
N GLY A 57 11.16 6.20 10.11
CA GLY A 57 12.23 6.88 10.85
C GLY A 57 12.00 6.93 12.35
N ILE A 58 11.27 5.93 12.87
CA ILE A 58 10.93 5.84 14.29
C ILE A 58 12.16 5.37 15.04
N LYS A 59 12.53 6.10 16.08
CA LYS A 59 13.75 5.90 16.87
C LYS A 59 13.40 5.64 18.32
#